data_AF-A0A9Q9MBW9-F1
#
_entry.id   AF-A0A9Q9MBW9-F1
#
_cell.length_a   1.000
_cell.length_b   1.000
_cell.length_c   1.000
_cell.angle_alpha   90.00
_cell.angle_beta   90.00
_cell.angle_gamma   90.00
#
_symmetry.space_group_name_H-M   'P 1'
#
loop_
_entity.id
_entity.type
_entity.pdbx_description
1 polymer ?
#
loop_
_entity_poly.entity_id
_entity_poly.type
_entity_poly.pdbx_seq_one_letter_code
_entity_poly.pdbx_strand_id
1 'polypeptide(L)'
;MDSWVPFRRSDTAKVVELVRTVAAANDPGEHGEGVEVVVEAPRRRWWQALLNRDDTLAQARIVVTRDGGEVRGPYDIQLVTAHGADAAHRLGRRTGWAVSNSNGLAFLIHKGPEPDFGELVTGAVEALAALRRQPRDGGWRARVDRGITRR
;
A
#
# COMPACT_ATOMS: atom_id res chain seq x y z
N MET A 1 -12.48 6.86 14.47
CA MET A 1 -12.30 5.41 14.73
C MET A 1 -11.52 4.84 13.56
N ASP A 2 -10.24 4.55 13.77
CA ASP A 2 -9.36 3.87 12.81
C ASP A 2 -9.70 2.38 12.75
N SER A 3 -10.80 2.02 12.08
CA SER A 3 -11.18 0.62 11.95
C SER A 3 -10.44 -0.03 10.78
N TRP A 4 -9.64 -1.04 11.09
CA TRP A 4 -9.09 -1.93 10.07
C TRP A 4 -10.21 -2.77 9.44
N VAL A 5 -10.28 -2.78 8.11
CA VAL A 5 -11.17 -3.61 7.32
C VAL A 5 -10.43 -4.90 6.92
N PRO A 6 -10.87 -6.08 7.38
CA PRO A 6 -10.27 -7.34 6.96
C PRO A 6 -10.69 -7.70 5.53
N PHE A 7 -9.77 -8.32 4.79
CA PHE A 7 -10.05 -8.85 3.44
C PHE A 7 -9.18 -10.08 3.14
N ARG A 8 -9.45 -10.74 2.00
CA ARG A 8 -8.64 -11.86 1.50
C ARG A 8 -7.76 -11.39 0.35
N ARG A 9 -6.55 -11.93 0.22
CA ARG A 9 -5.65 -11.56 -0.88
C ARG A 9 -6.30 -11.76 -2.26
N SER A 10 -7.08 -12.82 -2.42
CA SER A 10 -7.81 -13.13 -3.64
C SER A 10 -9.11 -12.35 -3.84
N ASP A 11 -9.55 -11.57 -2.85
CA ASP A 11 -10.77 -10.78 -2.88
C ASP A 11 -10.51 -9.40 -2.27
N THR A 12 -10.13 -8.47 -3.14
CA THR A 12 -9.77 -7.09 -2.80
C THR A 12 -10.92 -6.10 -2.97
N ALA A 13 -12.13 -6.55 -3.30
CA ALA A 13 -13.25 -5.68 -3.67
C ALA A 13 -13.56 -4.62 -2.60
N LYS A 14 -13.52 -5.01 -1.33
CA LYS A 14 -13.74 -4.10 -0.19
C LYS A 14 -12.68 -3.00 -0.09
N VAL A 15 -11.44 -3.29 -0.45
CA VAL A 15 -10.34 -2.31 -0.41
C VAL A 15 -10.48 -1.35 -1.59
N VAL A 16 -10.88 -1.85 -2.76
CA VAL A 16 -11.17 -1.02 -3.93
C VAL A 16 -12.33 -0.05 -3.65
N GLU A 17 -13.40 -0.54 -3.02
CA GLU A 17 -14.52 0.29 -2.59
C GLU A 17 -14.09 1.34 -1.56
N LEU A 18 -13.20 0.98 -0.63
CA LEU A 18 -12.64 1.92 0.35
C LEU A 18 -11.85 3.04 -0.33
N VAL A 19 -10.94 2.71 -1.25
CA VAL A 19 -10.17 3.70 -2.02
C VAL A 19 -11.11 4.61 -2.82
N ARG A 20 -12.10 4.03 -3.50
CA ARG A 20 -13.10 4.79 -4.28
C ARG A 20 -13.89 5.76 -3.40
N THR A 21 -14.29 5.32 -2.21
CA THR A 21 -15.06 6.14 -1.26
C THR A 21 -14.23 7.31 -0.76
N VAL A 22 -12.96 7.08 -0.41
CA VAL A 22 -12.04 8.13 0.02
C VAL A 22 -11.78 9.14 -1.10
N ALA A 23 -11.51 8.66 -2.31
CA ALA A 23 -11.28 9.52 -3.47
C ALA A 23 -12.51 10.40 -3.78
N ALA A 24 -13.71 9.83 -3.75
CA ALA A 24 -14.95 10.56 -4.01
C ALA A 24 -15.24 11.65 -2.96
N ALA A 25 -14.75 11.47 -1.73
CA ALA A 25 -14.93 12.45 -0.66
C ALA A 25 -14.05 13.69 -0.83
N ASN A 26 -13.01 13.65 -1.68
CA ASN A 26 -11.97 14.69 -1.78
C ASN A 26 -11.45 15.10 -0.39
N ASP A 27 -11.25 14.11 0.48
CA ASP A 27 -10.88 14.30 1.88
C ASP A 27 -9.45 14.87 1.95
N PRO A 28 -9.24 16.07 2.55
CA PRO A 28 -7.91 16.66 2.69
C PRO A 28 -7.12 16.02 3.85
N GLY A 29 -7.69 15.09 4.62
CA GLY A 29 -7.05 14.52 5.79
C GLY A 29 -7.04 15.49 6.98
N GLU A 30 -6.55 15.00 8.12
CA GLU A 30 -6.58 15.75 9.40
C GLU A 30 -5.67 16.98 9.39
N HIS A 31 -4.62 16.95 8.57
CA HIS A 31 -3.62 18.02 8.48
C HIS A 31 -3.65 18.77 7.15
N GLY A 32 -4.64 18.50 6.28
CA GLY A 32 -4.76 19.15 4.98
C GLY A 32 -3.93 18.50 3.88
N GLU A 33 -3.06 17.55 4.21
CA GLU A 33 -2.06 17.03 3.29
C GLU A 33 -2.48 15.76 2.52
N GLY A 34 -3.74 15.37 2.66
CA GLY A 34 -4.35 14.24 1.97
C GLY A 34 -4.49 12.98 2.81
N VAL A 35 -4.91 11.91 2.14
CA VAL A 35 -5.32 10.64 2.73
C VAL A 35 -4.69 9.48 1.97
N GLU A 36 -4.27 8.47 2.71
CA GLU A 36 -3.75 7.20 2.17
C GLU A 36 -4.66 6.04 2.59
N VAL A 37 -4.78 5.05 1.72
CA VAL A 37 -5.26 3.72 2.14
C VAL A 37 -4.06 2.84 2.42
N VAL A 38 -3.94 2.41 3.67
CA VAL A 38 -2.87 1.52 4.14
C VAL A 38 -3.36 0.09 4.03
N VAL A 39 -2.71 -0.71 3.20
CA VAL A 39 -2.90 -2.16 3.09
C VAL A 39 -1.78 -2.86 3.86
N GLU A 40 -2.12 -3.78 4.75
CA GLU A 40 -1.17 -4.55 5.55
C GLU A 40 -1.26 -6.04 5.25
N ALA A 41 -0.11 -6.65 4.99
CA ALA A 41 0.03 -8.09 4.82
C ALA A 41 -0.04 -8.82 6.17
N PRO A 42 -0.52 -10.09 6.19
CA PRO A 42 -0.55 -10.89 7.40
C PRO A 42 0.83 -10.97 8.06
N ARG A 43 0.87 -10.80 9.38
CA ARG A 43 2.10 -11.03 10.15
C ARG A 43 2.55 -12.49 10.04
N ARG A 44 3.85 -12.72 10.08
CA ARG A 44 4.38 -14.09 10.10
C ARG A 44 4.16 -14.69 11.48
N ARG A 45 4.21 -16.03 11.56
CA ARG A 45 4.17 -16.69 12.88
C ARG A 45 5.49 -16.44 13.59
N TRP A 46 5.44 -16.28 14.91
CA TRP A 46 6.60 -16.00 15.78
C TRP A 46 7.80 -16.95 15.58
N TRP A 47 7.59 -18.21 15.17
CA TRP A 47 8.69 -19.13 14.87
C TRP A 47 9.34 -18.89 13.50
N GLN A 48 8.59 -18.35 12.53
CA GLN A 48 9.15 -17.89 11.25
C GLN A 48 9.88 -16.56 11.40
N ALA A 49 9.47 -15.74 12.38
CA ALA A 49 10.13 -14.51 12.82
C ALA A 49 11.51 -14.74 13.45
N LEU A 50 11.67 -15.86 14.17
CA LEU A 50 12.95 -16.25 14.77
C LEU A 50 13.98 -16.66 13.73
N LEU A 51 13.55 -17.28 12.63
CA LEU A 51 14.42 -17.77 11.56
C LEU A 51 14.66 -16.73 10.45
N ASN A 52 13.74 -15.80 10.27
CA ASN A 52 13.88 -14.65 9.38
C ASN A 52 13.54 -13.41 10.18
N ARG A 53 14.48 -12.45 10.31
CA ARG A 53 14.27 -11.13 10.95
C ARG A 53 13.12 -10.28 10.35
N ASP A 54 12.35 -10.83 9.41
CA ASP A 54 11.21 -10.22 8.71
C ASP A 54 9.85 -10.50 9.40
N ASP A 55 9.75 -10.28 10.71
CA ASP A 55 8.44 -10.18 11.39
C ASP A 55 7.96 -8.73 11.57
N THR A 56 8.74 -7.82 11.00
CA THR A 56 8.45 -6.40 10.94
C THR A 56 7.24 -6.11 10.05
N LEU A 57 6.63 -4.95 10.27
CA LEU A 57 5.52 -4.40 9.52
C LEU A 57 5.74 -4.53 8.00
N ALA A 58 4.72 -4.94 7.24
CA ALA A 58 4.74 -4.85 5.77
C ALA A 58 3.44 -4.22 5.30
N GLN A 59 3.53 -2.97 4.90
CA GLN A 59 2.43 -2.16 4.45
C GLN A 59 2.71 -1.57 3.07
N ALA A 60 1.63 -1.41 2.32
CA ALA A 60 1.59 -0.65 1.09
C ALA A 60 0.62 0.50 1.34
N ARG A 61 1.07 1.73 1.13
CA ARG A 61 0.26 2.93 1.29
C ARG A 61 -0.07 3.45 -0.09
N ILE A 62 -1.35 3.41 -0.42
CA ILE A 62 -1.89 3.91 -1.67
C ILE A 62 -2.24 5.37 -1.42
N VAL A 63 -1.54 6.30 -2.07
CA VAL A 63 -1.86 7.73 -1.99
C VAL A 63 -3.17 7.97 -2.73
N VAL A 64 -4.22 8.39 -2.02
CA VAL A 64 -5.56 8.59 -2.60
C VAL A 64 -5.83 10.07 -2.85
N THR A 65 -5.55 10.92 -1.87
CA THR A 65 -5.61 12.39 -2.02
C THR A 65 -4.27 13.02 -1.63
N ARG A 66 -4.00 14.20 -2.20
CA ARG A 66 -2.85 15.06 -1.86
C ARG A 66 -3.32 16.31 -1.12
N ASP A 67 -2.42 17.27 -0.97
CA ASP A 67 -2.66 18.54 -0.31
C ASP A 67 -3.96 19.21 -0.83
N GLY A 68 -4.76 19.72 0.10
CA GLY A 68 -6.08 20.30 -0.19
C GLY A 68 -7.16 19.30 -0.61
N GLY A 69 -6.91 17.99 -0.52
CA GLY A 69 -7.87 16.95 -0.92
C GLY A 69 -7.88 16.67 -2.42
N GLU A 70 -6.94 17.23 -3.17
CA GLU A 70 -6.85 17.03 -4.62
C GLU A 70 -6.51 15.57 -4.96
N VAL A 71 -7.35 14.96 -5.82
CA VAL A 71 -7.02 13.70 -6.50
C VAL A 71 -6.20 14.06 -7.75
N ARG A 72 -4.89 14.31 -7.57
CA ARG A 72 -3.94 14.55 -8.67
C ARG A 72 -2.83 13.51 -8.64
N GLY A 73 -2.71 12.75 -9.73
CA GLY A 73 -1.65 11.76 -9.94
C GLY A 73 -0.24 12.35 -9.88
N PRO A 74 0.83 11.55 -9.67
CA PRO A 74 0.89 10.12 -9.92
C PRO A 74 0.26 9.25 -8.83
N TYR A 75 -0.30 8.12 -9.26
CA TYR A 75 -0.82 7.05 -8.43
C TYR A 75 0.34 6.14 -8.03
N ASP A 76 1.02 6.54 -6.95
CA ASP A 76 2.13 5.79 -6.39
C ASP A 76 1.71 5.02 -5.14
N ILE A 77 2.41 3.89 -4.94
CA ILE A 77 2.25 3.02 -3.78
C ILE A 77 3.57 3.06 -3.03
N GLN A 78 3.54 3.59 -1.82
CA GLN A 78 4.69 3.56 -0.92
C GLN A 78 4.73 2.23 -0.17
N LEU A 79 5.88 1.57 -0.20
CA LEU A 79 6.10 0.33 0.54
C LEU A 79 6.86 0.60 1.83
N VAL A 80 6.22 0.28 2.95
CA VAL A 80 6.79 0.34 4.30
C VAL A 80 7.03 -1.08 4.77
N THR A 81 8.26 -1.56 4.58
CA THR A 81 8.67 -2.94 4.89
C THR A 81 10.02 -2.97 5.59
N ALA A 82 10.37 -4.12 6.16
CA ALA A 82 11.68 -4.42 6.74
C ALA A 82 12.87 -4.06 5.82
N HIS A 83 12.65 -4.18 4.51
CA HIS A 83 13.70 -4.00 3.51
C HIS A 83 13.95 -2.52 3.19
N GLY A 84 13.11 -1.59 3.67
CA GLY A 84 13.19 -0.18 3.28
C GLY A 84 13.25 -0.02 1.75
N ALA A 85 14.17 0.79 1.26
CA ALA A 85 14.44 0.97 -0.16
C ALA A 85 14.92 -0.31 -0.89
N ASP A 86 15.52 -1.28 -0.21
CA ASP A 86 15.92 -2.56 -0.85
C ASP A 86 14.69 -3.36 -1.34
N ALA A 87 13.49 -3.05 -0.86
CA ALA A 87 12.25 -3.64 -1.36
C ALA A 87 12.08 -3.45 -2.88
N ALA A 88 12.52 -2.32 -3.46
CA ALA A 88 12.39 -2.12 -4.90
C ALA A 88 13.24 -3.09 -5.72
N HIS A 89 14.48 -3.31 -5.27
CA HIS A 89 15.38 -4.25 -5.93
C HIS A 89 14.84 -5.68 -5.84
N ARG A 90 14.28 -6.05 -4.68
CA ARG A 90 13.66 -7.37 -4.45
C ARG A 90 12.41 -7.63 -5.29
N LEU A 91 11.62 -6.60 -5.55
CA LEU A 91 10.45 -6.71 -6.42
C LEU A 91 10.82 -6.91 -7.88
N GLY A 92 11.99 -6.41 -8.29
CA GLY A 92 12.48 -6.51 -9.66
C GLY A 92 11.57 -5.79 -10.66
N ARG A 93 11.68 -6.17 -11.94
CA ARG A 93 10.87 -5.59 -13.02
C ARG A 93 9.44 -6.14 -12.94
N ARG A 94 8.46 -5.25 -12.99
CA ARG A 94 7.04 -5.59 -13.04
C ARG A 94 6.40 -4.95 -14.28
N THR A 95 5.62 -5.72 -15.02
CA THR A 95 4.85 -5.21 -16.17
C THR A 95 3.86 -4.15 -15.67
N GLY A 96 3.77 -3.01 -16.36
CA GLY A 96 2.88 -1.91 -15.96
C GLY A 96 3.34 -1.11 -14.74
N TRP A 97 4.46 -1.45 -14.09
CA TRP A 97 4.94 -0.74 -12.89
C TRP A 97 6.42 -0.35 -13.00
N ALA A 98 6.73 0.89 -12.66
CA ALA A 98 8.06 1.32 -12.26
C ALA A 98 8.25 1.02 -10.79
N VAL A 99 9.48 0.71 -10.41
CA VAL A 99 9.84 0.60 -9.00
C VAL A 99 10.99 1.57 -8.76
N SER A 100 10.87 2.40 -7.74
CA SER A 100 11.81 3.47 -7.43
C SER A 100 12.17 3.47 -5.96
N ASN A 101 13.36 4.00 -5.65
CA ASN A 101 13.86 4.18 -4.29
C ASN A 101 13.98 5.66 -3.97
N SER A 102 13.39 6.09 -2.86
CA SER A 102 13.53 7.46 -2.38
C SER A 102 13.38 7.50 -0.86
N ASN A 103 14.17 8.33 -0.18
CA ASN A 103 14.09 8.56 1.27
C ASN A 103 14.01 7.28 2.13
N GLY A 104 14.78 6.24 1.76
CA GLY A 104 14.81 4.97 2.49
C GLY A 104 13.58 4.07 2.28
N LEU A 105 12.70 4.44 1.35
CA LEU A 105 11.46 3.74 1.00
C LEU A 105 11.50 3.28 -0.45
N ALA A 106 10.69 2.25 -0.74
CA ALA A 106 10.44 1.80 -2.09
C ALA A 106 9.04 2.26 -2.55
N PHE A 107 8.94 2.60 -3.82
CA PHE A 107 7.71 3.08 -4.45
C PHE A 107 7.38 2.22 -5.66
N LEU A 108 6.11 1.87 -5.85
CA LEU A 108 5.61 1.42 -7.13
C LEU A 108 4.87 2.57 -7.82
N ILE A 109 5.18 2.81 -9.09
CA ILE A 109 4.60 3.88 -9.89
C ILE A 109 4.00 3.26 -11.15
N HIS A 110 2.72 3.50 -11.41
CA HIS A 110 2.07 2.92 -12.59
C HIS A 110 2.67 3.48 -13.90
N LYS A 111 3.00 2.61 -14.86
CA LYS A 111 3.52 2.93 -16.19
C LYS A 111 2.42 2.75 -17.21
N GLY A 112 1.58 3.76 -17.38
CA GLY A 112 0.47 3.67 -18.32
C GLY A 112 -0.48 4.84 -18.21
N PRO A 113 -1.65 4.76 -18.86
CA PRO A 113 -2.77 5.62 -18.50
C PRO A 113 -3.07 5.48 -17.00
N GLU A 114 -3.87 6.40 -16.50
CA GLU A 114 -4.34 6.40 -15.12
C GLU A 114 -4.91 5.02 -14.74
N PRO A 115 -4.29 4.31 -13.78
CA PRO A 115 -4.77 3.00 -13.37
C PRO A 115 -6.12 3.17 -12.67
N ASP A 116 -7.01 2.21 -12.83
CA ASP A 116 -8.19 2.18 -11.99
C ASP A 116 -7.82 1.83 -10.53
N PHE A 117 -8.73 2.10 -9.59
CA PHE A 117 -8.49 1.80 -8.18
C PHE A 117 -8.27 0.29 -7.93
N GLY A 118 -8.81 -0.58 -8.77
CA GLY A 118 -8.59 -2.03 -8.72
C GLY A 118 -7.15 -2.41 -9.04
N GLU A 119 -6.57 -1.81 -10.09
CA GLU A 119 -5.17 -2.01 -10.48
C GLU A 119 -4.21 -1.52 -9.39
N LEU A 120 -4.50 -0.37 -8.75
CA LEU A 120 -3.69 0.14 -7.64
C LEU A 120 -3.69 -0.81 -6.44
N VAL A 121 -4.87 -1.25 -6.03
CA VAL A 121 -5.02 -2.19 -4.90
C VAL A 121 -4.35 -3.53 -5.23
N THR A 122 -4.52 -4.03 -6.45
CA THR A 122 -3.90 -5.28 -6.91
C THR A 122 -2.37 -5.15 -6.91
N GLY A 123 -1.84 -4.06 -7.46
CA GLY A 123 -0.40 -3.77 -7.47
C GLY A 123 0.19 -3.72 -6.05
N ALA A 124 -0.52 -3.08 -5.11
CA ALA A 124 -0.12 -3.00 -3.71
C ALA A 124 -0.08 -4.39 -3.04
N VAL A 125 -1.15 -5.17 -3.20
CA VAL A 125 -1.28 -6.51 -2.61
C VAL A 125 -0.24 -7.47 -3.20
N GLU A 126 -0.03 -7.45 -4.51
CA GLU A 126 0.94 -8.32 -5.18
C GLU A 126 2.39 -7.95 -4.83
N ALA A 127 2.70 -6.67 -4.66
CA ALA A 127 4.01 -6.22 -4.22
C ALA A 127 4.32 -6.75 -2.82
N LEU A 128 3.38 -6.57 -1.88
CA LEU A 128 3.54 -7.12 -0.53
C LEU A 128 3.61 -8.65 -0.53
N ALA A 129 2.80 -9.31 -1.35
CA ALA A 129 2.81 -10.77 -1.46
C ALA A 129 4.16 -11.28 -1.99
N ALA A 130 4.76 -10.62 -2.98
CA ALA A 130 6.07 -10.96 -3.50
C ALA A 130 7.16 -10.80 -2.43
N LEU A 131 7.20 -9.67 -1.73
CA LEU A 131 8.16 -9.41 -0.65
C LEU A 131 8.01 -10.39 0.51
N ARG A 132 6.79 -10.84 0.79
CA ARG A 132 6.50 -11.83 1.84
C ARG A 132 6.65 -13.27 1.39
N ARG A 133 7.08 -13.54 0.15
CA ARG A 133 7.19 -14.87 -0.45
C ARG A 133 5.87 -15.64 -0.41
N GLN A 134 4.82 -15.02 -0.97
CA GLN A 134 3.46 -15.56 -1.09
C GLN A 134 2.83 -15.93 0.27
N PRO A 135 2.45 -14.93 1.07
CA PRO A 135 1.78 -15.16 2.34
C PRO A 135 0.39 -15.75 2.12
N ARG A 136 -0.21 -16.24 3.21
CA ARG A 136 -1.56 -16.82 3.20
C ARG A 136 -2.60 -15.83 2.65
N ASP A 137 -3.67 -16.39 2.11
CA ASP A 137 -4.78 -15.62 1.56
C ASP A 137 -5.54 -14.82 2.64
N GLY A 138 -5.69 -15.38 3.84
CA GLY A 138 -6.34 -14.72 4.98
C GLY A 138 -5.38 -13.93 5.87
N GLY A 139 -5.94 -12.97 6.62
CA GLY A 139 -5.23 -12.15 7.60
C GLY A 139 -4.76 -10.79 7.08
N TRP A 140 -5.16 -10.43 5.86
CA TRP A 140 -4.93 -9.13 5.27
C TRP A 140 -5.93 -8.11 5.84
N ARG A 141 -5.50 -6.86 5.93
CA ARG A 141 -6.32 -5.77 6.45
C ARG A 141 -5.95 -4.45 5.81
N ALA A 142 -6.93 -3.57 5.66
CA ALA A 142 -6.73 -2.22 5.14
C ALA A 142 -7.32 -1.17 6.09
N ARG A 143 -6.79 0.04 6.13
CA ARG A 143 -7.42 1.18 6.80
C ARG A 143 -7.20 2.46 6.02
N VAL A 144 -8.02 3.46 6.29
CA VAL A 144 -7.77 4.84 5.84
C VAL A 144 -6.87 5.50 6.88
N ASP A 145 -5.80 6.16 6.43
CA ASP A 145 -4.93 6.97 7.26
C ASP A 145 -5.09 8.44 6.88
N ARG A 146 -5.65 9.22 7.81
CA ARG A 146 -5.89 10.65 7.64
C ARG A 146 -4.88 11.52 8.37
N GLY A 147 -4.11 10.95 9.28
CA GLY A 147 -3.13 11.66 10.12
C GLY A 147 -1.79 11.87 9.42
N ILE A 148 -1.76 11.94 8.09
CA ILE A 148 -0.52 12.02 7.33
C ILE A 148 0.10 13.40 7.52
N THR A 149 1.42 13.43 7.67
CA THR A 149 2.24 14.66 7.63
C THR A 149 3.44 14.47 6.69
N ARG A 150 3.66 15.41 5.77
CA ARG A 150 4.53 15.47 4.59
C ARG A 150 5.23 16.83 4.70
N ARG A 151 6.20 16.91 5.61
CA ARG A 151 7.07 18.08 5.76
C ARG A 151 8.20 18.07 4.73
#